data_AF-L0AWY6-F1
#
_entry.id   AF-L0AWY6-F1
#
_cell.length_a   1.000
_cell.length_b   1.000
_cell.length_c   1.000
_cell.angle_alpha   90.00
_cell.angle_beta   90.00
_cell.angle_gamma   90.00
#
_symmetry.space_group_name_H-M   'P 1'
#
loop_
_entity.id
_entity.type
_entity.pdbx_description
1 polymer ?
#
loop_
_entity_poly.entity_id
_entity_poly.type
_entity_poly.pdbx_seq_one_letter_code
_entity_poly.pdbx_strand_id
1 'polypeptide(L)'
;MSVHRSRGVSSTLDEFISNIFSSFWGTNETTQKGKKYGRVTTNDIFNVMVLSSIVSSFGHVYFYRTPVLGASGAISGLTYLLAATFPNSFFRTVFPLPGLNLSILQVCQLFVATNVYFLMTGGSRGIAWAAHLMGMGAGALYCWFQQNVNKRPGFYNPVVLSLKTAKQQWKRTFKTFGRF
;
A
#
# COMPACT_ATOMS: atom_id res chain seq x y z
N MET A 1 -11.46 -49.04 12.55
CA MET A 1 -11.68 -47.63 12.90
C MET A 1 -10.60 -46.80 12.22
N SER A 2 -10.96 -46.08 11.15
CA SER A 2 -10.04 -45.23 10.39
C SER A 2 -10.03 -43.84 11.02
N VAL A 3 -8.88 -43.42 11.54
CA VAL A 3 -8.68 -42.07 12.09
C VAL A 3 -8.42 -41.13 10.91
N HIS A 4 -9.44 -40.35 10.55
CA HIS A 4 -9.30 -39.25 9.60
C HIS A 4 -8.43 -38.15 10.23
N ARG A 5 -7.20 -38.02 9.73
CA ARG A 5 -6.25 -36.98 10.15
C ARG A 5 -6.57 -35.71 9.37
N SER A 6 -7.12 -34.71 10.04
CA SER A 6 -7.30 -33.34 9.52
C SER A 6 -5.92 -32.69 9.27
N ARG A 7 -5.38 -32.89 8.07
CA ARG A 7 -4.20 -32.18 7.57
C ARG A 7 -4.68 -31.17 6.53
N GLY A 8 -4.61 -29.86 6.82
CA GLY A 8 -4.87 -28.88 5.77
C GLY A 8 -4.98 -27.41 6.16
N VAL A 9 -5.16 -27.06 7.44
CA VAL A 9 -5.33 -25.65 7.84
C VAL A 9 -4.18 -25.11 8.70
N SER A 10 -3.56 -25.95 9.53
CA SER A 10 -2.46 -25.52 10.39
C SER A 10 -1.21 -25.14 9.60
N SER A 11 -0.85 -25.91 8.58
CA SER A 11 0.38 -25.69 7.81
C SER A 11 0.45 -24.32 7.13
N THR A 12 -0.67 -23.82 6.59
CA THR A 12 -0.69 -22.53 5.86
C THR A 12 -0.64 -21.33 6.79
N LEU A 13 -1.27 -21.42 7.96
CA LEU A 13 -1.20 -20.39 9.00
C LEU A 13 0.16 -20.39 9.68
N ASP A 14 0.71 -21.56 9.97
CA ASP A 14 2.04 -21.69 10.55
C ASP A 14 3.12 -21.19 9.58
N GLU A 15 2.95 -21.44 8.28
CA GLU A 15 3.84 -20.92 7.22
C GLU A 15 3.65 -19.40 7.02
N PHE A 16 2.43 -18.88 7.11
CA PHE A 16 2.17 -17.43 7.10
C PHE A 16 2.75 -16.73 8.33
N ILE A 17 2.54 -17.28 9.53
CA ILE A 17 3.04 -16.79 10.80
C ILE A 17 4.57 -16.87 10.82
N SER A 18 5.17 -18.00 10.47
CA SER A 18 6.63 -18.12 10.42
C SER A 18 7.27 -17.18 9.40
N ASN A 19 6.64 -16.95 8.24
CA ASN A 19 7.09 -15.95 7.26
C ASN A 19 6.92 -14.50 7.77
N ILE A 20 5.88 -14.22 8.57
CA ILE A 20 5.71 -12.93 9.25
C ILE A 20 6.82 -12.72 10.29
N PHE A 21 7.06 -13.71 11.15
CA PHE A 21 8.02 -13.60 12.25
C PHE A 21 9.47 -13.62 11.78
N SER A 22 9.81 -14.40 10.74
CA SER A 22 11.15 -14.40 10.13
C SER A 22 11.46 -13.08 9.42
N SER A 23 10.46 -12.46 8.78
CA SER A 23 10.56 -11.11 8.22
C SER A 23 10.71 -10.03 9.30
N PHE A 24 10.07 -10.22 10.46
CA PHE A 24 10.10 -9.28 11.59
C PHE A 24 11.40 -9.33 12.41
N TRP A 25 12.02 -10.51 12.57
CA TRP A 25 13.22 -10.69 13.40
C TRP A 25 14.54 -10.76 12.63
N GLY A 26 14.52 -10.51 11.31
CA GLY A 26 15.74 -10.35 10.53
C GLY A 26 16.68 -11.53 10.68
N THR A 27 16.22 -12.74 10.39
CA THR A 27 17.16 -13.85 10.20
C THR A 27 18.01 -13.53 8.98
N ASN A 28 19.31 -13.35 9.20
CA ASN A 28 20.34 -13.17 8.20
C ASN A 28 20.33 -14.36 7.21
N GLU A 29 19.48 -14.33 6.19
CA GLU A 29 19.59 -15.26 5.07
C GLU A 29 20.66 -14.77 4.10
N THR A 30 21.79 -15.44 4.24
CA THR A 30 22.94 -15.53 3.37
C THR A 30 22.56 -15.56 1.87
N THR A 31 22.95 -14.50 1.17
CA THR A 31 23.51 -14.49 -0.19
C THR A 31 22.90 -15.44 -1.23
N GLN A 32 21.81 -15.04 -1.90
CA GLN A 32 21.65 -15.38 -3.32
C GLN A 32 22.28 -14.28 -4.19
N LYS A 33 23.49 -14.54 -4.68
CA LYS A 33 24.15 -13.80 -5.75
C LYS A 33 23.36 -13.97 -7.05
N GLY A 34 22.35 -13.13 -7.21
CA GLY A 34 21.66 -12.89 -8.48
C GLY A 34 21.16 -11.45 -8.45
N LYS A 35 21.77 -10.58 -9.26
CA LYS A 35 21.47 -9.15 -9.40
C LYS A 35 19.98 -8.90 -9.76
N LYS A 36 19.06 -8.96 -8.78
CA LYS A 36 17.65 -8.52 -8.92
C LYS A 36 17.53 -7.07 -8.45
N TYR A 37 18.07 -6.16 -9.26
CA TYR A 37 17.91 -4.73 -9.04
C TYR A 37 16.42 -4.34 -9.14
N GLY A 38 15.89 -3.71 -8.10
CA GLY A 38 14.62 -2.98 -8.16
C GLY A 38 13.33 -3.74 -7.86
N ARG A 39 13.41 -4.94 -7.28
CA ARG A 39 12.22 -5.68 -6.86
C ARG A 39 11.85 -5.37 -5.40
N VAL A 40 10.56 -5.07 -5.18
CA VAL A 40 9.96 -5.00 -3.84
C VAL A 40 10.06 -6.38 -3.19
N THR A 41 10.61 -6.43 -1.98
CA THR A 41 10.76 -7.66 -1.19
C THR A 41 9.59 -7.82 -0.23
N THR A 42 9.39 -9.05 0.28
CA THR A 42 8.40 -9.33 1.33
C THR A 42 8.65 -8.46 2.57
N ASN A 43 9.92 -8.24 2.93
CA ASN A 43 10.30 -7.35 4.04
C ASN A 43 9.88 -5.90 3.79
N ASP A 44 9.94 -5.42 2.54
CA ASP A 44 9.49 -4.05 2.22
C ASP A 44 7.98 -3.90 2.47
N ILE A 45 7.20 -4.91 2.08
CA ILE A 45 5.75 -4.96 2.31
C ILE A 45 5.46 -4.95 3.81
N PHE A 46 6.10 -5.84 4.57
CA PHE A 46 5.92 -5.91 6.03
C PHE A 46 6.35 -4.64 6.74
N ASN A 47 7.53 -4.11 6.43
CA ASN A 47 8.03 -2.88 7.03
C ASN A 47 7.08 -1.71 6.79
N VAL A 48 6.56 -1.56 5.56
CA VAL A 48 5.57 -0.52 5.26
C VAL A 48 4.27 -0.77 6.01
N MET A 49 3.76 -2.00 6.05
CA MET A 49 2.52 -2.31 6.77
C MET A 49 2.63 -2.00 8.27
N VAL A 50 3.71 -2.43 8.93
CA VAL A 50 3.93 -2.19 10.37
C VAL A 50 4.13 -0.72 10.64
N LEU A 51 5.06 -0.07 9.91
CA LEU A 51 5.34 1.35 10.10
C LEU A 51 4.10 2.21 9.89
N SER A 52 3.34 1.93 8.82
CA SER A 52 2.13 2.69 8.51
C SER A 52 1.01 2.42 9.50
N SER A 53 0.90 1.20 10.04
CA SER A 53 -0.05 0.90 11.12
C SER A 53 0.24 1.70 12.37
N ILE A 54 1.52 1.76 12.80
CA ILE A 54 1.95 2.50 13.99
C ILE A 54 1.67 4.01 13.80
N VAL A 55 2.17 4.59 12.71
CA VAL A 55 2.03 6.02 12.44
C VAL A 55 0.56 6.41 12.22
N SER A 56 -0.22 5.57 11.53
CA SER A 56 -1.67 5.76 11.39
C SER A 56 -2.38 5.69 12.73
N SER A 57 -1.98 4.80 13.64
CA SER A 57 -2.59 4.68 14.97
C SER A 57 -2.32 5.91 15.82
N PHE A 58 -1.10 6.43 15.79
CA PHE A 58 -0.77 7.71 16.44
C PHE A 58 -1.56 8.87 15.84
N GLY A 59 -1.66 8.95 14.51
CA GLY A 59 -2.50 9.93 13.84
C GLY A 59 -3.96 9.81 14.26
N HIS A 60 -4.47 8.58 14.39
CA HIS A 60 -5.84 8.34 14.84
C HIS A 60 -6.08 8.87 16.24
N VAL A 61 -5.24 8.49 17.21
CA VAL A 61 -5.35 8.91 18.61
C VAL A 61 -5.20 10.43 18.77
N TYR A 62 -4.35 11.05 17.94
CA TYR A 62 -4.13 12.49 17.99
C TYR A 62 -5.33 13.29 17.46
N PHE A 63 -5.93 12.88 16.34
CA PHE A 63 -6.99 13.63 15.67
C PHE A 63 -8.42 13.21 16.06
N TYR A 64 -8.62 12.00 16.58
CA TYR A 64 -9.94 11.43 16.83
C TYR A 64 -10.08 10.89 18.26
N ARG A 65 -11.26 11.09 18.83
CA ARG A 65 -11.61 10.58 20.17
C ARG A 65 -12.44 9.30 20.15
N THR A 66 -12.96 8.94 18.99
CA THR A 66 -13.76 7.73 18.80
C THR A 66 -12.85 6.55 18.50
N PRO A 67 -13.00 5.40 19.18
CA PRO A 67 -12.23 4.21 18.86
C PRO A 67 -12.63 3.70 17.47
N VAL A 68 -11.64 3.49 16.60
CA VAL A 68 -11.81 2.88 15.28
C VAL A 68 -10.72 1.83 15.14
N LEU A 69 -11.12 0.62 14.74
CA LEU A 69 -10.20 -0.46 14.38
C LEU A 69 -10.25 -0.65 12.87
N GLY A 70 -9.09 -0.75 12.23
CA GLY A 70 -9.03 -0.97 10.79
C GLY A 70 -7.62 -1.15 10.27
N ALA A 71 -7.50 -1.94 9.21
CA ALA A 71 -6.24 -2.14 8.48
C ALA A 71 -5.93 -1.02 7.46
N SER A 72 -6.86 -0.07 7.28
CA SER A 72 -6.80 0.93 6.21
C SER A 72 -5.57 1.83 6.26
N GLY A 73 -5.03 2.11 7.45
CA GLY A 73 -3.77 2.84 7.62
C GLY A 73 -2.54 2.07 7.10
N ALA A 74 -2.51 0.76 7.26
CA ALA A 74 -1.47 -0.09 6.68
C ALA A 74 -1.57 -0.11 5.14
N ILE A 75 -2.79 -0.28 4.63
CA ILE A 75 -3.09 -0.34 3.20
C ILE A 75 -2.82 1.00 2.51
N SER A 76 -3.03 2.13 3.19
CA SER A 76 -2.71 3.45 2.62
C SER A 76 -1.20 3.63 2.40
N GLY A 77 -0.37 3.17 3.33
CA GLY A 77 1.08 3.07 3.16
C GLY A 77 1.49 2.15 2.02
N LEU A 78 0.85 0.98 1.94
CA LEU A 78 1.13 0.00 0.87
C LEU A 78 0.72 0.51 -0.51
N THR A 79 -0.36 1.29 -0.59
CA THR A 79 -0.79 1.96 -1.83
C THR A 79 0.30 2.90 -2.33
N TYR A 80 0.95 3.65 -1.43
CA TYR A 80 2.08 4.50 -1.80
C TYR A 80 3.29 3.69 -2.25
N LEU A 81 3.62 2.59 -1.55
CA LEU A 81 4.71 1.69 -1.95
C LEU A 81 4.50 1.17 -3.38
N LEU A 82 3.29 0.70 -3.69
CA LEU A 82 2.96 0.23 -5.04
C LEU A 82 3.01 1.36 -6.07
N ALA A 83 2.56 2.57 -5.74
CA ALA A 83 2.69 3.72 -6.62
C ALA A 83 4.16 4.14 -6.87
N ALA A 84 5.03 3.96 -5.87
CA ALA A 84 6.44 4.27 -5.97
C ALA A 84 7.23 3.23 -6.77
N THR A 85 6.76 1.99 -6.84
CA THR A 85 7.55 0.87 -7.38
C THR A 85 6.97 0.31 -8.68
N PHE A 86 5.65 0.35 -8.83
CA PHE A 86 4.92 -0.15 -9.99
C PHE A 86 3.90 0.87 -10.52
N PRO A 87 4.28 2.12 -10.82
CA PRO A 87 3.34 3.22 -11.14
C PRO A 87 2.42 2.95 -12.35
N ASN A 88 2.81 2.01 -13.23
CA ASN A 88 2.07 1.63 -14.43
C ASN A 88 1.35 0.28 -14.31
N SER A 89 1.16 -0.26 -13.11
CA SER A 89 0.28 -1.42 -12.89
C SER A 89 -1.18 -0.99 -13.00
N PHE A 90 -1.95 -1.60 -13.90
CA PHE A 90 -3.36 -1.30 -14.13
C PHE A 90 -4.27 -2.28 -13.43
N PHE A 91 -5.36 -1.75 -12.88
CA PHE A 91 -6.46 -2.51 -12.30
C PHE A 91 -7.75 -2.13 -13.02
N ARG A 92 -8.57 -3.15 -13.29
CA ARG A 92 -9.93 -2.95 -13.75
C ARG A 92 -10.82 -2.89 -12.52
N THR A 93 -11.50 -1.77 -12.33
CA THR A 93 -12.42 -1.60 -11.22
C THR A 93 -13.66 -2.47 -11.40
N VAL A 94 -14.10 -3.09 -10.30
CA VAL A 94 -15.38 -3.82 -10.22
C VAL A 94 -16.45 -2.91 -9.58
N PHE A 95 -16.05 -2.09 -8.62
CA PHE A 95 -16.88 -1.12 -7.91
C PHE A 95 -16.02 0.12 -7.58
N PRO A 96 -16.59 1.33 -7.49
CA PRO A 96 -17.98 1.71 -7.77
C PRO A 96 -18.29 1.90 -9.26
N LEU A 97 -17.27 2.05 -10.10
CA LEU A 97 -17.42 2.26 -11.55
C LEU A 97 -16.89 1.04 -12.31
N PRO A 98 -17.71 0.02 -12.62
CA PRO A 98 -17.22 -1.21 -13.25
C PRO A 98 -16.59 -0.92 -14.63
N GLY A 99 -15.46 -1.55 -14.91
CA GLY A 99 -14.78 -1.47 -16.20
C GLY A 99 -13.84 -0.27 -16.39
N LEU A 100 -13.64 0.57 -15.37
CA LEU A 100 -12.63 1.64 -15.41
C LEU A 100 -11.23 1.02 -15.23
N ASN A 101 -10.33 1.30 -16.17
CA ASN A 101 -8.94 0.88 -16.08
C ASN A 101 -8.09 1.99 -15.46
N LEU A 102 -7.65 1.79 -14.22
CA LEU A 102 -6.85 2.74 -13.45
C LEU A 102 -5.47 2.18 -13.16
N SER A 103 -4.44 3.01 -13.36
CA SER A 103 -3.11 2.70 -12.83
C SER A 103 -3.08 2.85 -11.31
N ILE A 104 -2.16 2.17 -10.63
CA ILE A 104 -1.93 2.38 -9.19
C ILE A 104 -1.63 3.85 -8.87
N LEU A 105 -0.98 4.58 -9.78
CA LEU A 105 -0.67 5.99 -9.59
C LEU A 105 -1.95 6.82 -9.56
N GLN A 106 -2.91 6.53 -10.44
CA GLN A 106 -4.25 7.15 -10.42
C GLN A 106 -5.05 6.76 -9.19
N VAL A 107 -4.97 5.49 -8.74
CA VAL A 107 -5.58 5.06 -7.48
C VAL A 107 -5.01 5.85 -6.30
N CYS A 108 -3.69 6.03 -6.25
CA CYS A 108 -3.02 6.83 -5.22
C CYS A 108 -3.46 8.31 -5.28
N GLN A 109 -3.59 8.90 -6.48
CA GLN A 109 -4.09 10.27 -6.66
C GLN A 109 -5.52 10.42 -6.13
N LEU A 110 -6.43 9.52 -6.52
CA LEU A 110 -7.80 9.51 -6.02
C LEU A 110 -7.86 9.33 -4.51
N PHE A 111 -7.03 8.44 -3.96
CA PHE A 111 -6.95 8.21 -2.53
C PHE A 111 -6.56 9.48 -1.77
N VAL A 112 -5.48 10.14 -2.19
CA VAL A 112 -5.04 11.40 -1.57
C VAL A 112 -6.13 12.47 -1.71
N ALA A 113 -6.65 12.67 -2.91
CA ALA A 113 -7.68 13.68 -3.17
C ALA A 113 -8.92 13.47 -2.30
N THR A 114 -9.39 12.23 -2.19
CA THR A 114 -10.57 11.87 -1.38
C THR A 114 -10.34 12.11 0.10
N ASN A 115 -9.21 11.64 0.65
CA ASN A 115 -8.91 11.82 2.07
C ASN A 115 -8.70 13.30 2.43
N VAL A 116 -8.02 14.07 1.58
CA VAL A 116 -7.83 15.51 1.81
C VAL A 116 -9.17 16.25 1.73
N TYR A 117 -9.98 15.98 0.72
CA TYR A 117 -11.30 16.60 0.56
C TYR A 117 -12.19 16.37 1.78
N PHE A 118 -12.32 15.13 2.26
CA PHE A 118 -13.16 14.82 3.42
C PHE A 118 -12.57 15.30 4.74
N LEU A 119 -11.24 15.35 4.87
CA LEU A 119 -10.59 15.97 6.02
C LEU A 119 -10.89 17.47 6.10
N MET A 120 -10.87 18.18 4.97
CA MET A 120 -11.14 19.63 4.92
C MET A 120 -12.62 19.98 5.07
N THR A 121 -13.51 19.15 4.55
CA THR A 121 -14.97 19.40 4.59
C THR A 121 -15.65 18.84 5.83
N GLY A 122 -14.91 18.14 6.70
CA GLY A 122 -15.47 17.48 7.89
C GLY A 122 -16.42 16.33 7.56
N GLY A 123 -16.29 15.72 6.38
CA GLY A 123 -17.23 14.71 5.89
C GLY A 123 -17.13 13.35 6.58
N SER A 124 -18.16 12.51 6.34
CA SER A 124 -18.43 11.17 6.92
C SER A 124 -17.88 10.92 8.33
N ARG A 125 -18.76 11.10 9.32
CA ARG A 125 -18.49 10.71 10.71
C ARG A 125 -18.22 9.21 10.76
N GLY A 126 -17.05 8.81 11.30
CA GLY A 126 -16.65 7.41 11.44
C GLY A 126 -15.50 6.95 10.54
N ILE A 127 -15.02 7.79 9.62
CA ILE A 127 -13.83 7.50 8.80
C ILE A 127 -12.65 8.36 9.29
N ALA A 128 -11.53 7.70 9.59
CA ALA A 128 -10.32 8.35 10.10
C ALA A 128 -9.43 8.89 8.96
N TRP A 129 -9.93 9.87 8.21
CA TRP A 129 -9.26 10.45 7.04
C TRP A 129 -7.82 10.91 7.30
N ALA A 130 -7.56 11.56 8.45
CA ALA A 130 -6.20 11.97 8.83
C ALA A 130 -5.30 10.76 9.11
N ALA A 131 -5.81 9.71 9.75
CA ALA A 131 -5.06 8.50 10.04
C ALA A 131 -4.61 7.80 8.74
N HIS A 132 -5.48 7.75 7.73
CA HIS A 132 -5.14 7.25 6.40
C HIS A 132 -4.00 8.02 5.74
N LEU A 133 -4.03 9.36 5.80
CA LEU A 133 -2.96 10.21 5.26
C LEU A 133 -1.65 10.03 6.02
N MET A 134 -1.70 9.86 7.34
CA MET A 134 -0.52 9.57 8.17
C MET A 134 0.09 8.20 7.83
N GLY A 135 -0.72 7.16 7.65
CA GLY A 135 -0.27 5.85 7.16
C GLY A 135 0.35 5.92 5.76
N MET A 136 -0.25 6.70 4.85
CA MET A 136 0.33 6.94 3.53
C MET A 136 1.65 7.70 3.60
N GLY A 137 1.74 8.71 4.47
CA GLY A 137 2.96 9.47 4.73
C GLY A 137 4.10 8.60 5.26
N ALA A 138 3.79 7.61 6.11
CA ALA A 138 4.76 6.62 6.56
C ALA A 138 5.30 5.75 5.41
N GLY A 139 4.42 5.25 4.54
CA GLY A 139 4.82 4.57 3.31
C GLY A 139 5.67 5.45 2.38
N ALA A 140 5.35 6.74 2.30
CA ALA A 140 6.12 7.72 1.53
C ALA A 140 7.52 7.95 2.11
N LEU A 141 7.63 8.10 3.43
CA LEU A 141 8.90 8.23 4.13
C LEU A 141 9.76 6.99 3.94
N TYR A 142 9.16 5.80 4.04
CA TYR A 142 9.86 4.54 3.77
C TYR A 142 10.43 4.50 2.35
N CYS A 143 9.61 4.79 1.34
CA CYS A 143 10.06 4.81 -0.06
C CYS A 143 11.15 5.87 -0.30
N TRP A 144 11.01 7.04 0.31
CA TRP A 144 12.01 8.10 0.27
C TRP A 144 13.33 7.62 0.87
N PHE A 145 13.30 6.94 2.02
CA PHE A 145 14.50 6.38 2.66
C PHE A 145 15.16 5.32 1.77
N GLN A 146 14.37 4.41 1.19
CA GLN A 146 14.89 3.38 0.27
C GLN A 146 15.53 3.99 -0.98
N GLN A 147 14.94 5.03 -1.55
CA GLN A 147 15.45 5.71 -2.73
C GLN A 147 16.68 6.57 -2.44
N ASN A 148 16.64 7.37 -1.36
CA ASN A 148 17.62 8.45 -1.15
C ASN A 148 18.75 8.06 -0.21
N VAL A 149 18.49 7.21 0.78
CA VAL A 149 19.51 6.77 1.74
C VAL A 149 20.12 5.45 1.27
N ASN A 150 19.28 4.43 1.05
CA ASN A 150 19.75 3.11 0.65
C ASN A 150 20.04 2.99 -0.86
N LYS A 151 19.79 4.05 -1.63
CA LYS A 151 20.03 4.13 -3.08
C LYS A 151 19.47 2.93 -3.86
N ARG A 152 18.35 2.36 -3.40
CA ARG A 152 17.75 1.18 -4.03
C ARG A 152 17.10 1.61 -5.36
N PRO A 153 17.47 0.98 -6.49
CA PRO A 153 16.78 1.23 -7.74
C PRO A 153 15.32 0.76 -7.66
N GLY A 154 14.47 1.23 -8.57
CA GLY A 154 13.06 0.82 -8.66
C GLY A 154 12.12 1.52 -7.68
N PHE A 155 12.61 2.37 -6.78
CA PHE A 155 11.80 3.29 -6.00
C PHE A 155 11.80 4.66 -6.65
N TYR A 156 10.63 5.12 -7.06
CA TYR A 156 10.41 6.42 -7.69
C TYR A 156 9.57 7.31 -6.79
N ASN A 157 9.64 8.62 -7.03
CA ASN A 157 8.76 9.58 -6.35
C ASN A 157 7.39 9.62 -7.07
N PRO A 158 6.30 9.10 -6.47
CA PRO A 158 4.97 9.10 -7.07
C PRO A 158 4.43 10.50 -7.33
N VAL A 159 4.78 11.49 -6.50
CA VAL A 159 4.32 12.88 -6.66
C VAL A 159 4.89 13.47 -7.95
N VAL A 160 6.19 13.32 -8.18
CA VAL A 160 6.84 13.79 -9.41
C VAL A 160 6.30 13.06 -10.64
N LEU A 161 6.13 11.74 -10.56
CA LEU A 161 5.55 10.94 -11.64
C LEU A 161 4.10 11.37 -11.93
N SER A 162 3.31 11.58 -10.89
CA SER A 162 1.93 12.05 -10.96
C SER A 162 1.85 13.38 -11.69
N LEU A 163 2.63 14.38 -11.27
CA LEU A 163 2.64 15.70 -11.93
C LEU A 163 3.03 15.62 -13.42
N LYS A 164 3.98 14.75 -13.77
CA LYS A 164 4.43 14.57 -15.16
C LYS A 164 3.43 13.83 -16.04
N THR A 165 2.73 12.83 -15.50
CA THR A 165 2.00 11.84 -16.32
C THR A 165 0.48 11.85 -16.13
N ALA A 166 -0.03 12.49 -15.07
CA ALA A 166 -1.44 12.43 -14.68
C ALA A 166 -2.39 12.77 -15.84
N LYS A 167 -2.16 13.90 -16.53
CA LYS A 167 -3.03 14.35 -17.64
C LYS A 167 -3.18 13.28 -18.72
N GLN A 168 -2.09 12.64 -19.12
CA GLN A 168 -2.10 11.61 -20.16
C GLN A 168 -2.75 10.32 -19.64
N GLN A 169 -2.46 9.90 -18.41
CA GLN A 169 -3.05 8.71 -17.80
C GLN A 169 -4.57 8.83 -17.68
N TRP A 170 -5.07 9.95 -17.16
CA TRP A 170 -6.51 10.21 -17.04
C TRP A 170 -7.20 10.29 -18.40
N LYS A 171 -6.60 10.98 -19.39
CA LYS A 171 -7.13 11.02 -20.75
C LYS A 171 -7.28 9.63 -21.34
N ARG A 172 -6.30 8.74 -21.14
CA ARG A 172 -6.37 7.35 -21.60
C ARG A 172 -7.50 6.60 -20.90
N THR A 173 -7.58 6.67 -19.57
CA THR A 173 -8.62 5.98 -18.79
C THR A 173 -10.02 6.34 -19.29
N PHE A 174 -10.30 7.63 -19.48
CA PHE A 174 -11.62 8.07 -19.96
C PHE A 174 -11.89 7.70 -21.43
N LYS A 175 -10.86 7.67 -22.29
CA LYS A 175 -11.02 7.20 -23.69
C LYS A 175 -11.35 5.71 -23.78
N THR A 176 -10.86 4.91 -22.83
CA THR A 176 -11.11 3.46 -22.77
C THR A 176 -12.34 3.08 -21.96
N PHE A 177 -12.94 4.02 -21.25
CA PHE A 177 -14.10 3.76 -20.42
C PHE A 177 -15.32 3.38 -21.29
N GLY A 178 -16.00 2.29 -20.92
CA GLY A 178 -17.18 1.80 -21.65
C GLY A 178 -16.89 0.99 -22.92
N ARG A 179 -15.62 0.82 -23.30
CA ARG A 179 -15.22 -0.11 -24.37
C ARG A 179 -15.06 -1.50 -23.76
N PHE A 180 -16.14 -2.28 -23.80
CA PHE A 180 -16.17 -3.68 -23.37
C PHE A 180 -15.87 -4.61 -24.55
#